data_AF-A0A930E6T2-F1
#
_entry.id   AF-A0A930E6T2-F1
#
_cell.length_a   1.000
_cell.length_b   1.000
_cell.length_c   1.000
_cell.angle_alpha   90.00
_cell.angle_beta   90.00
_cell.angle_gamma   90.00
#
_symmetry.space_group_name_H-M   'P 1'
#
loop_
_entity.id
_entity.type
_entity.pdbx_description
1 polymer ?
#
loop_
_entity_poly.entity_id
_entity_poly.type
_entity_poly.pdbx_seq_one_letter_code
_entity_poly.pdbx_strand_id
1 'polypeptide(L)'
;YSSYEYADKSKKSIFEIWKKLQNLKCNATGDAEFDENCKKLIENGETAYLLKQTAVEKLMDWFENVNSPKKATEAKETLERAGEGWQMFQLQLALTTLSKEELEKWQKEAEQNKDSKK
;
A
#
# COMPACT_ATOMS: atom_id res chain seq x y z
N TYR A 1 -28.07 -0.77 4.99
CA TYR A 1 -27.58 -0.54 6.35
C TYR A 1 -26.37 -1.39 6.71
N SER A 2 -26.35 -2.71 6.45
CA SER A 2 -25.17 -3.56 6.72
C SER A 2 -23.91 -3.19 5.93
N SER A 3 -24.05 -2.76 4.66
CA SER A 3 -22.92 -2.37 3.81
C SER A 3 -22.12 -1.18 4.34
N TYR A 4 -22.78 -0.15 4.86
CA TYR A 4 -22.12 1.01 5.49
C TYR A 4 -21.42 0.63 6.79
N GLU A 5 -22.01 -0.29 7.57
CA GLU A 5 -21.38 -0.83 8.78
C GLU A 5 -20.09 -1.61 8.45
N TYR A 6 -20.11 -2.42 7.39
CA TYR A 6 -18.91 -3.12 6.90
C TYR A 6 -17.84 -2.13 6.40
N ALA A 7 -18.24 -1.05 5.72
CA ALA A 7 -17.32 -0.01 5.28
C ALA A 7 -16.66 0.71 6.47
N ASP A 8 -17.42 1.08 7.49
CA ASP A 8 -16.91 1.71 8.71
C ASP A 8 -15.97 0.79 9.50
N LYS A 9 -16.32 -0.51 9.63
CA LYS A 9 -15.43 -1.53 10.21
C LYS A 9 -14.12 -1.65 9.44
N SER A 10 -14.18 -1.60 8.11
CA SER A 10 -12.99 -1.67 7.25
C SER A 10 -12.11 -0.43 7.42
N LYS A 11 -12.70 0.77 7.45
CA LYS A 11 -12.00 2.03 7.72
C LYS A 11 -11.28 2.00 9.07
N LYS A 12 -11.98 1.59 10.13
CA LYS A 12 -11.39 1.45 11.49
C LYS A 12 -10.24 0.45 11.49
N SER A 13 -10.38 -0.69 10.82
CA SER A 13 -9.34 -1.70 10.75
C SER A 13 -8.08 -1.18 10.05
N ILE A 14 -8.24 -0.46 8.93
CA ILE A 14 -7.13 0.19 8.20
C ILE A 14 -6.39 1.18 9.11
N PHE A 15 -7.13 2.02 9.84
CA PHE A 15 -6.56 2.99 10.75
C PHE A 15 -5.81 2.36 11.93
N GLU A 16 -6.34 1.29 12.51
CA GLU A 16 -5.66 0.57 13.59
C GLU A 16 -4.39 -0.13 13.11
N ILE A 17 -4.34 -0.62 11.87
CA ILE A 17 -3.10 -1.17 11.30
C ILE A 17 -2.08 -0.05 11.07
N TRP A 18 -2.50 1.10 10.53
CA TRP A 18 -1.63 2.27 10.38
C TRP A 18 -1.00 2.70 11.71
N LYS A 19 -1.79 2.81 12.79
CA LYS A 19 -1.26 3.12 14.14
C LYS A 19 -0.25 2.08 14.63
N LYS A 20 -0.49 0.80 14.36
CA LYS A 20 0.45 -0.26 14.76
C LYS A 20 1.78 -0.10 14.02
N LEU A 21 1.74 0.23 12.72
CA LEU A 21 2.96 0.48 11.93
C LEU A 21 3.77 1.65 12.48
N GLN A 22 3.13 2.77 12.86
CA GLN A 22 3.81 3.92 13.46
C GLN A 22 4.56 3.60 14.76
N ASN A 23 4.17 2.54 15.46
CA ASN A 23 4.80 2.11 16.70
C ASN A 23 5.84 1.01 16.49
N LEU A 24 5.97 0.47 15.27
CA LEU A 24 7.00 -0.51 14.95
C LEU A 24 8.36 0.17 14.93
N LYS A 25 9.36 -0.56 15.41
CA LYS A 25 10.76 -0.14 15.39
C LYS A 25 11.58 -1.26 14.80
N CYS A 26 12.48 -0.91 13.90
CA CYS A 26 13.52 -1.80 13.41
C CYS A 26 14.66 -1.81 14.41
N ASN A 27 14.87 -2.95 15.06
CA ASN A 27 16.05 -3.15 15.92
C ASN A 27 17.28 -3.36 15.02
N ALA A 28 18.44 -2.86 15.47
CA ALA A 28 19.67 -3.09 14.75
C ALA A 28 20.04 -4.58 14.80
N THR A 29 20.30 -5.14 13.62
CA THR A 29 20.69 -6.54 13.45
C THR A 29 22.20 -6.71 13.25
N GLY A 30 22.89 -5.61 12.90
CA GLY A 30 24.28 -5.63 12.43
C GLY A 30 24.41 -5.79 10.92
N ASP A 31 23.31 -6.06 10.22
CA ASP A 31 23.20 -6.02 8.77
C ASP A 31 22.63 -4.66 8.35
N ALA A 32 23.50 -3.79 7.81
CA ALA A 32 23.13 -2.44 7.41
C ALA A 32 22.08 -2.42 6.28
N GLU A 33 22.10 -3.39 5.38
CA GLU A 33 21.16 -3.48 4.26
C GLU A 33 19.77 -3.89 4.77
N PHE A 34 19.72 -4.88 5.65
CA PHE A 34 18.47 -5.27 6.30
C PHE A 34 17.89 -4.14 7.17
N ASP A 35 18.73 -3.49 7.98
CA ASP A 35 18.31 -2.42 8.88
C ASP A 35 17.74 -1.20 8.10
N GLU A 36 18.31 -0.87 6.94
CA GLU A 36 17.78 0.16 6.04
C GLU A 36 16.46 -0.26 5.38
N ASN A 37 16.40 -1.49 4.85
CA ASN A 37 15.21 -2.00 4.19
C ASN A 37 14.02 -2.16 5.16
N CYS A 38 14.29 -2.49 6.42
CA CYS A 38 13.26 -2.52 7.46
C CYS A 38 12.64 -1.14 7.70
N LYS A 39 13.45 -0.07 7.76
CA LYS A 39 12.94 1.30 7.94
C LYS A 39 12.07 1.72 6.75
N LYS A 40 12.55 1.49 5.52
CA LYS A 40 11.79 1.75 4.29
C LYS A 40 10.48 0.96 4.26
N LEU A 41 10.47 -0.28 4.76
CA LEU A 41 9.27 -1.11 4.83
C LEU A 41 8.21 -0.48 5.73
N ILE A 42 8.60 0.02 6.91
CA ILE A 42 7.67 0.70 7.83
C ILE A 42 7.13 1.98 7.17
N GLU A 43 7.99 2.82 6.62
CA GLU A 43 7.60 4.09 5.96
C GLU A 43 6.63 3.87 4.78
N ASN A 44 6.92 2.89 3.92
CA ASN A 44 6.06 2.52 2.81
C ASN A 44 4.75 1.91 3.30
N GLY A 45 4.78 1.13 4.38
CA GLY A 45 3.59 0.59 5.02
C GLY A 45 2.67 1.70 5.54
N GLU A 46 3.22 2.66 6.30
CA GLU A 46 2.47 3.81 6.81
C GLU A 46 1.81 4.60 5.67
N THR A 47 2.58 4.90 4.63
CA THR A 47 2.10 5.59 3.43
C THR A 47 0.98 4.81 2.75
N ALA A 48 1.15 3.51 2.55
CA ALA A 48 0.14 2.66 1.90
C ALA A 48 -1.17 2.60 2.67
N TYR A 49 -1.12 2.47 4.01
CA TYR A 49 -2.33 2.43 4.83
C TYR A 49 -3.00 3.80 4.94
N LEU A 50 -2.25 4.90 4.96
CA LEU A 50 -2.80 6.26 4.89
C LEU A 50 -3.53 6.53 3.56
N LEU A 51 -2.94 6.10 2.44
CA LEU A 51 -3.57 6.22 1.13
C LEU A 51 -4.84 5.37 1.04
N LYS A 52 -4.83 4.14 1.56
CA LYS A 52 -6.04 3.29 1.66
C LYS A 52 -7.13 3.95 2.50
N GLN A 53 -6.79 4.57 3.63
CA GLN A 53 -7.77 5.30 4.45
C GLN A 53 -8.42 6.42 3.65
N THR A 54 -7.62 7.22 2.96
CA THR A 54 -8.09 8.34 2.12
C THR A 54 -9.01 7.86 0.99
N ALA A 55 -8.64 6.76 0.33
CA ALA A 55 -9.45 6.16 -0.73
C ALA A 55 -10.81 5.67 -0.22
N VAL A 56 -10.84 5.03 0.96
CA VAL A 56 -12.11 4.60 1.59
C VAL A 56 -12.98 5.80 1.92
N GLU A 57 -12.42 6.89 2.43
CA GLU A 57 -13.16 8.12 2.73
C GLU A 57 -13.79 8.73 1.47
N LYS A 58 -13.03 8.81 0.37
CA LYS A 58 -13.54 9.33 -0.90
C LYS A 58 -14.57 8.43 -1.56
N LEU A 59 -14.42 7.11 -1.45
CA LEU A 59 -15.43 6.15 -1.90
C LEU A 59 -16.73 6.30 -1.12
N MET A 60 -16.67 6.44 0.21
CA MET A 60 -17.86 6.64 1.03
C MET A 60 -18.55 7.97 0.68
N ASP A 61 -17.79 9.05 0.51
CA ASP A 61 -18.34 10.35 0.10
C ASP A 61 -19.04 10.29 -1.27
N TRP A 62 -18.48 9.52 -2.21
CA TRP A 62 -19.14 9.24 -3.49
C TRP A 62 -20.40 8.39 -3.32
N PHE A 63 -20.41 7.36 -2.46
CA PHE A 63 -21.63 6.56 -2.22
C PHE A 63 -22.78 7.35 -1.60
N GLU A 64 -22.48 8.38 -0.81
CA GLU A 64 -23.50 9.32 -0.32
C GLU A 64 -24.01 10.26 -1.42
N ASN A 65 -23.28 10.38 -2.54
CA ASN A 65 -23.52 11.34 -3.60
C ASN A 65 -23.29 10.72 -5.00
N VAL A 66 -23.87 9.53 -5.23
CA VAL A 66 -23.54 8.67 -6.39
C VAL A 66 -23.66 9.36 -7.76
N ASN A 67 -24.52 10.37 -7.86
CA ASN A 67 -24.75 11.14 -9.08
C ASN A 67 -23.74 12.27 -9.31
N SER A 68 -22.71 12.43 -8.46
CA SER A 68 -21.69 13.46 -8.61
C SER A 68 -20.48 12.95 -9.39
N PRO A 69 -20.26 13.39 -10.65
CA PRO A 69 -19.11 12.96 -11.44
C PRO A 69 -17.79 13.39 -10.81
N LYS A 70 -17.76 14.57 -10.16
CA LYS A 70 -16.59 15.08 -9.44
C LYS A 70 -16.16 14.11 -8.34
N LYS A 71 -17.10 13.66 -7.49
CA LYS A 71 -16.81 12.73 -6.39
C LYS A 71 -16.41 11.34 -6.91
N ALA A 72 -17.01 10.89 -8.02
CA ALA A 72 -16.59 9.67 -8.68
C ALA A 72 -15.13 9.74 -9.16
N THR A 73 -14.72 10.86 -9.77
CA THR A 73 -13.33 11.10 -10.19
C THR A 73 -12.37 11.13 -9.00
N GLU A 74 -12.70 11.88 -7.94
CA GLU A 74 -11.87 11.93 -6.72
C GLU A 74 -11.69 10.54 -6.08
N ALA A 75 -12.77 9.75 -6.01
CA ALA A 75 -12.72 8.38 -5.49
C ALA A 75 -11.85 7.46 -6.37
N LYS A 76 -11.95 7.59 -7.70
CA LYS A 76 -11.13 6.84 -8.64
C LYS A 76 -9.64 7.18 -8.51
N GLU A 77 -9.28 8.46 -8.53
CA GLU A 77 -7.88 8.90 -8.44
C GLU A 77 -7.24 8.47 -7.12
N THR A 78 -7.97 8.55 -6.01
CA THR A 78 -7.46 8.12 -4.70
C THR A 78 -7.33 6.61 -4.60
N LEU A 79 -8.23 5.84 -5.22
CA LEU A 79 -8.10 4.40 -5.36
C LEU A 79 -6.86 3.99 -6.16
N GLU A 80 -6.58 4.66 -7.28
CA GLU A 80 -5.40 4.41 -8.11
C GLU A 80 -4.11 4.65 -7.32
N ARG A 81 -4.01 5.80 -6.63
CA ARG A 81 -2.86 6.11 -5.75
C ARG A 81 -2.70 5.11 -4.61
N ALA A 82 -3.81 4.68 -3.99
CA ALA A 82 -3.76 3.65 -2.95
C ALA A 82 -3.30 2.28 -3.49
N GLY A 83 -3.61 1.98 -4.75
CA GLY A 83 -3.09 0.81 -5.46
C GLY A 83 -1.58 0.88 -5.66
N GLU A 84 -1.07 2.01 -6.16
CA GLU A 84 0.36 2.26 -6.36
C GLU A 84 1.14 2.17 -5.03
N GLY A 85 0.65 2.85 -3.99
CA GLY A 85 1.28 2.80 -2.66
C GLY A 85 1.30 1.38 -2.08
N TRP A 86 0.24 0.60 -2.30
CA TRP A 86 0.21 -0.81 -1.87
C TRP A 86 1.22 -1.67 -2.63
N GLN A 87 1.36 -1.49 -3.94
CA GLN A 87 2.37 -2.19 -4.74
C GLN A 87 3.78 -1.87 -4.26
N MET A 88 4.08 -0.60 -3.97
CA MET A 88 5.38 -0.19 -3.42
C MET A 88 5.68 -0.84 -2.08
N PHE A 89 4.68 -0.90 -1.18
CA PHE A 89 4.82 -1.61 0.08
C PHE A 89 5.09 -3.11 -0.11
N GLN A 90 4.38 -3.77 -1.03
CA GLN A 90 4.60 -5.19 -1.34
C GLN A 90 5.99 -5.46 -1.93
N LEU A 91 6.47 -4.58 -2.82
CA LEU A 91 7.82 -4.68 -3.36
C LEU A 91 8.87 -4.53 -2.26
N GLN A 92 8.71 -3.54 -1.37
CA GLN A 92 9.62 -3.37 -0.24
C GLN A 92 9.59 -4.57 0.72
N LEU A 93 8.42 -5.18 0.93
CA LEU A 93 8.31 -6.40 1.72
C LEU A 93 9.08 -7.55 1.06
N ALA A 94 8.92 -7.74 -0.26
CA ALA A 94 9.68 -8.74 -1.00
C ALA A 94 11.20 -8.51 -0.90
N LEU A 95 11.65 -7.26 -1.02
CA LEU A 95 13.06 -6.86 -0.85
C LEU A 95 13.62 -7.26 0.53
N THR A 96 12.81 -7.19 1.59
CA THR A 96 13.24 -7.61 2.94
C THR A 96 13.26 -9.12 3.16
N THR A 97 12.62 -9.90 2.29
CA THR A 97 12.50 -11.36 2.44
C THR A 97 13.34 -12.16 1.46
N LEU A 98 13.71 -11.55 0.32
CA LEU A 98 14.48 -12.18 -0.73
C LEU A 98 15.97 -11.95 -0.51
N SER A 99 16.79 -12.96 -0.83
CA SER A 99 18.22 -12.72 -0.99
C SER A 99 18.47 -11.80 -2.19
N LYS A 100 19.62 -11.12 -2.19
CA LYS A 100 20.05 -10.28 -3.32
C LYS A 100 20.00 -11.00 -4.67
N GLU A 101 20.33 -12.30 -4.67
CA GLU A 101 20.32 -13.16 -5.86
C GLU A 101 18.89 -13.42 -6.38
N GLU A 102 17.93 -13.63 -5.47
CA GLU A 102 16.52 -13.81 -5.82
C GLU A 102 15.92 -12.51 -6.39
N LEU A 103 16.39 -11.37 -5.90
CA LEU A 103 15.98 -10.05 -6.37
C LEU A 103 16.43 -9.76 -7.81
N GLU A 104 17.70 -10.02 -8.10
CA GLU A 104 18.29 -9.85 -9.42
C GLU A 104 17.61 -10.76 -10.46
N LYS A 105 17.23 -11.97 -10.05
CA LYS A 105 16.44 -12.88 -10.89
C LYS A 105 15.06 -12.31 -11.20
N TRP A 106 14.36 -11.80 -10.19
CA TRP A 106 13.01 -11.23 -10.36
C TRP A 106 13.01 -9.97 -11.25
N GLN A 107 14.03 -9.12 -11.12
CA GLN A 107 14.21 -7.94 -11.99
C GLN A 107 14.42 -8.33 -13.45
N LYS A 108 15.29 -9.31 -13.72
CA LYS A 108 15.51 -9.83 -15.09
C LYS A 108 14.24 -10.42 -15.70
N GLU A 109 13.46 -11.17 -14.92
CA GLU A 109 12.19 -11.75 -15.37
C GLU A 109 11.11 -10.67 -15.64
N ALA A 110 11.10 -9.59 -14.87
CA ALA A 110 10.17 -8.48 -15.06
C ALA A 110 10.50 -7.64 -16.31
N GLU A 111 11.78 -7.44 -16.63
CA GLU A 111 12.22 -6.76 -17.85
C GLU A 111 11.91 -7.59 -19.10
N GLN A 112 12.20 -8.90 -19.07
CA GLN A 112 11.88 -9.81 -20.19
C GLN A 112 10.38 -9.88 -20.49
N ASN A 113 9.52 -9.83 -19.45
CA ASN A 113 8.06 -9.83 -19.63
C ASN A 113 7.49 -8.50 -20.14
N LYS A 114 8.24 -7.38 -20.01
CA LYS A 114 7.85 -6.11 -20.63
C LYS A 114 8.16 -6.09 -22.12
N ASP A 115 9.28 -6.70 -22.52
CA ASP A 115 9.66 -6.81 -23.94
C ASP A 115 8.82 -7.84 -24.69
N SER A 116 8.33 -8.89 -24.04
CA SER A 116 7.45 -9.89 -24.67
C SER A 116 6.00 -9.43 -24.89
N LYS A 117 5.62 -8.26 -24.37
CA LYS A 117 4.28 -7.64 -24.54
C LYS A 117 4.30 -6.44 -25.51
N LYS A 118 5.44 -6.17 -26.15
CA LYS A 118 5.60 -5.22 -27.24
C LYS A 118 5.56 -5.93 -28.59
#